data_AF-A0A4Q6G1X4-F1
#
_entry.id   AF-A0A4Q6G1X4-F1
#
_cell.length_a   1.000
_cell.length_b   1.000
_cell.length_c   1.000
_cell.angle_alpha   90.00
_cell.angle_beta   90.00
_cell.angle_gamma   90.00
#
_symmetry.space_group_name_H-M   'P 1'
#
loop_
_entity.id
_entity.type
_entity.pdbx_description
1 polymer ?
#
loop_
_entity_poly.entity_id
_entity_poly.type
_entity_poly.pdbx_seq_one_letter_code
_entity_poly.pdbx_strand_id
1 'polypeptide(L)'
;MRFQSLLRRAYLAPLLSCLFLIGCTKMCGQGREDLTPEQVVQLYLDISLNMTKVEQKQDLISLTTGNLKNALVQAPDDIITQAFIKQNYQLERYSVIERRDRTPRETEITFSLVYLNLGPDKKVKPADAPRTTTENTLSVVKEGGAWYIRDVLGKKTSIDFLLEENIKAKPGPGIDEPEPAEEAPATEPETADPVAPAPNP
;
A
#
# COMPACT_ATOMS: atom_id res chain seq x y z
N MET A 1 28.39 -78.34 -23.69
CA MET A 1 29.36 -78.88 -22.71
C MET A 1 29.77 -77.77 -21.77
N ARG A 2 29.88 -78.09 -20.47
CA ARG A 2 30.18 -77.20 -19.33
C ARG A 2 31.64 -76.72 -19.32
N PHE A 3 31.91 -75.56 -18.72
CA PHE A 3 32.99 -75.23 -17.74
C PHE A 3 32.83 -73.72 -17.39
N GLN A 4 32.31 -73.32 -16.21
CA GLN A 4 33.05 -73.02 -14.96
C GLN A 4 34.39 -72.25 -15.22
N SER A 5 34.81 -71.19 -14.53
CA SER A 5 34.37 -70.49 -13.32
C SER A 5 35.43 -69.44 -12.92
N LEU A 6 35.00 -68.39 -12.19
CA LEU A 6 35.65 -67.76 -11.01
C LEU A 6 36.59 -66.54 -11.11
N LEU A 7 36.51 -65.79 -9.99
CA LEU A 7 37.30 -64.67 -9.44
C LEU A 7 36.82 -63.25 -9.82
N ARG A 8 35.90 -62.64 -9.04
CA ARG A 8 36.12 -61.94 -7.75
C ARG A 8 37.21 -60.87 -7.79
N ARG A 9 36.81 -59.60 -7.75
CA ARG A 9 37.44 -58.58 -6.89
C ARG A 9 36.36 -57.68 -6.28
N ALA A 10 36.29 -57.72 -4.97
CA ALA A 10 35.49 -56.86 -4.11
C ALA A 10 36.30 -55.61 -3.77
N TYR A 11 35.65 -54.44 -3.83
CA TYR A 11 35.95 -53.20 -3.09
C TYR A 11 34.57 -52.51 -3.00
N LEU A 12 33.82 -52.53 -1.90
CA LEU A 12 34.09 -52.06 -0.54
C LEU A 12 34.42 -50.56 -0.52
N ALA A 13 33.37 -49.74 -0.68
CA ALA A 13 33.32 -48.35 -0.20
C ALA A 13 31.85 -47.92 -0.01
N PRO A 14 31.25 -48.19 1.17
CA PRO A 14 29.98 -47.61 1.59
C PRO A 14 30.23 -46.23 2.24
N LEU A 15 29.15 -45.45 2.42
CA LEU A 15 29.05 -44.34 3.38
C LEU A 15 29.83 -43.05 3.07
N LEU A 16 29.36 -42.26 2.10
CA LEU A 16 29.57 -40.80 2.13
C LEU A 16 28.47 -40.05 1.35
N SER A 17 27.21 -40.24 1.71
CA SER A 17 26.09 -39.56 1.04
C SER A 17 24.96 -39.15 2.00
N CYS A 18 25.31 -38.58 3.17
CA CYS A 18 24.35 -38.04 4.13
C CYS A 18 24.86 -36.73 4.80
N LEU A 19 25.46 -35.80 4.05
CA LEU A 19 26.01 -34.56 4.65
C LEU A 19 25.87 -33.33 3.74
N PHE A 20 24.70 -33.09 3.12
CA PHE A 20 24.41 -31.81 2.44
C PHE A 20 22.92 -31.43 2.46
N LEU A 21 22.26 -31.48 3.63
CA LEU A 21 20.93 -30.87 3.80
C LEU A 21 20.83 -30.07 5.11
N ILE A 22 21.84 -29.24 5.38
CA ILE A 22 21.71 -28.08 6.29
C ILE A 22 21.95 -26.83 5.45
N GLY A 23 21.17 -26.70 4.38
CA GLY A 23 20.99 -25.42 3.70
C GLY A 23 19.97 -24.63 4.50
N CYS A 24 20.44 -23.70 5.34
CA CYS A 24 19.58 -22.76 6.03
C CYS A 24 18.73 -21.98 5.01
N THR A 25 17.46 -22.35 4.86
CA THR A 25 16.44 -21.53 4.21
C THR A 25 16.13 -20.32 5.11
N LYS A 26 17.08 -19.37 5.20
CA LYS A 26 16.84 -18.03 5.77
C LYS A 26 16.03 -17.14 4.80
N MET A 27 14.96 -17.69 4.22
CA MET A 27 13.88 -16.92 3.59
C MET A 27 12.51 -17.21 4.24
N CYS A 28 12.48 -17.96 5.34
CA CYS A 28 11.32 -18.03 6.23
C CYS A 28 11.56 -17.06 7.38
N GLY A 29 10.85 -15.92 7.44
CA GLY A 29 10.73 -15.23 8.72
C GLY A 29 10.38 -13.75 8.74
N GLN A 30 10.45 -13.00 7.64
CA GLN A 30 9.90 -11.63 7.67
C GLN A 30 8.40 -11.69 7.38
N GLY A 31 7.64 -11.69 8.47
CA GLY A 31 6.21 -11.46 8.41
C GLY A 31 5.90 -10.01 8.04
N ARG A 32 4.63 -9.74 7.74
CA ARG A 32 4.15 -8.38 7.43
C ARG A 32 4.45 -7.38 8.56
N GLU A 33 4.53 -7.87 9.79
CA GLU A 33 4.81 -7.10 11.01
C GLU A 33 6.27 -6.62 11.12
N ASP A 34 7.19 -7.28 10.41
CA ASP A 34 8.63 -6.97 10.46
C ASP A 34 9.04 -5.89 9.45
N LEU A 35 8.13 -5.48 8.57
CA LEU A 35 8.42 -4.51 7.53
C LEU A 35 8.42 -3.09 8.10
N THR A 36 9.36 -2.27 7.65
CA THR A 36 9.37 -0.84 7.97
C THR A 36 8.35 -0.09 7.11
N PRO A 37 7.92 1.13 7.51
CA PRO A 37 7.03 1.96 6.69
C PRO A 37 7.54 2.15 5.25
N GLU A 38 8.85 2.35 5.08
CA GLU A 38 9.49 2.54 3.77
C GLU A 38 9.43 1.26 2.92
N GLN A 39 9.67 0.10 3.55
CA GLN A 39 9.58 -1.19 2.87
C GLN A 39 8.16 -1.49 2.42
N VAL A 40 7.15 -1.07 3.18
CA VAL A 40 5.75 -1.16 2.76
C VAL A 40 5.47 -0.32 1.52
N VAL A 41 5.95 0.92 1.49
CA VAL A 41 5.81 1.80 0.32
C VAL A 41 6.53 1.22 -0.89
N GLN A 42 7.76 0.73 -0.72
CA GLN A 42 8.52 0.12 -1.79
C GLN A 42 7.82 -1.12 -2.36
N LEU A 43 7.29 -2.00 -1.50
CA LEU A 43 6.54 -3.19 -1.93
C LEU A 43 5.28 -2.81 -2.70
N TYR A 44 4.57 -1.77 -2.24
CA TYR A 44 3.40 -1.27 -2.94
C TYR A 44 3.74 -0.75 -4.34
N LEU A 45 4.82 0.02 -4.46
CA LEU A 45 5.30 0.56 -5.74
C LEU A 45 5.77 -0.55 -6.69
N ASP A 46 6.45 -1.56 -6.16
CA ASP A 46 6.91 -2.69 -6.97
C ASP A 46 5.73 -3.46 -7.58
N ILE A 47 4.66 -3.67 -6.82
CA ILE A 47 3.44 -4.29 -7.33
C ILE A 47 2.78 -3.35 -8.34
N SER A 48 2.51 -2.10 -7.97
CA SER A 48 1.70 -1.18 -8.77
C SER A 48 2.33 -0.83 -10.12
N LEU A 49 3.66 -0.72 -10.19
CA LEU A 49 4.37 -0.43 -11.44
C LEU A 49 4.57 -1.66 -12.34
N ASN A 50 4.41 -2.87 -11.79
CA ASN A 50 4.60 -4.13 -12.51
C ASN A 50 3.32 -4.98 -12.59
N MET A 51 2.14 -4.38 -12.41
CA MET A 51 0.88 -5.12 -12.55
C MET A 51 0.69 -5.59 -13.99
N THR A 52 0.36 -6.87 -14.14
CA THR A 52 0.07 -7.49 -15.44
C THR A 52 -1.37 -7.97 -15.53
N LYS A 53 -2.05 -8.13 -14.39
CA LYS A 53 -3.43 -8.62 -14.30
C LYS A 53 -4.20 -7.90 -13.21
N VAL A 54 -5.52 -7.89 -13.34
CA VAL A 54 -6.41 -7.19 -12.41
C VAL A 54 -6.44 -7.86 -11.04
N GLU A 55 -6.23 -9.17 -10.95
CA GLU A 55 -6.27 -9.91 -9.68
C GLU A 55 -5.20 -9.43 -8.68
N GLN A 56 -4.09 -8.88 -9.18
CA GLN A 56 -3.03 -8.28 -8.36
C GLN A 56 -3.50 -7.01 -7.61
N LYS A 57 -4.68 -6.48 -7.93
CA LYS A 57 -5.39 -5.46 -7.13
C LYS A 57 -5.53 -5.91 -5.67
N GLN A 58 -5.74 -7.19 -5.42
CA GLN A 58 -5.86 -7.72 -4.05
C GLN A 58 -4.54 -7.59 -3.27
N ASP A 59 -3.40 -7.70 -3.96
CA ASP A 59 -2.10 -7.51 -3.35
C ASP A 59 -1.92 -6.04 -2.92
N LEU A 60 -2.33 -5.08 -3.75
CA LEU A 60 -2.35 -3.66 -3.36
C LEU A 60 -3.30 -3.39 -2.18
N ILE A 61 -4.49 -3.99 -2.19
CA ILE A 61 -5.47 -3.87 -1.10
C ILE A 61 -4.87 -4.40 0.22
N SER A 62 -4.07 -5.47 0.17
CA SER A 62 -3.44 -6.05 1.36
C SER A 62 -2.40 -5.14 2.02
N LEU A 63 -1.88 -4.15 1.29
CA LEU A 63 -0.88 -3.18 1.75
C LEU A 63 -1.49 -1.85 2.17
N THR A 64 -2.80 -1.68 2.00
CA THR A 64 -3.50 -0.39 2.19
C THR A 64 -4.57 -0.48 3.27
N THR A 65 -4.93 0.67 3.84
CA THR A 65 -6.04 0.82 4.78
C THR A 65 -6.76 2.15 4.49
N GLY A 66 -7.83 2.44 5.25
CA GLY A 66 -8.55 3.71 5.18
C GLY A 66 -9.04 4.09 3.77
N ASN A 67 -8.82 5.37 3.40
CA ASN A 67 -9.32 5.96 2.16
C ASN A 67 -8.76 5.28 0.92
N LEU A 68 -7.44 5.04 0.89
CA LEU A 68 -6.79 4.42 -0.27
C LEU A 68 -7.32 3.01 -0.53
N LYS A 69 -7.50 2.22 0.53
CA LYS A 69 -8.09 0.88 0.42
C LYS A 69 -9.50 0.95 -0.16
N ASN A 70 -10.33 1.86 0.34
CA ASN A 70 -11.70 2.03 -0.14
C ASN A 70 -11.74 2.43 -1.62
N ALA A 71 -10.87 3.37 -2.02
CA ALA A 71 -10.75 3.78 -3.42
C ALA A 71 -10.34 2.61 -4.32
N LEU A 72 -9.35 1.81 -3.90
CA LEU A 72 -8.95 0.62 -4.64
C LEU A 72 -10.11 -0.38 -4.74
N VAL A 73 -10.78 -0.71 -3.63
CA VAL A 73 -11.91 -1.65 -3.64
C VAL A 73 -13.01 -1.21 -4.61
N GLN A 74 -13.38 0.07 -4.57
CA GLN A 74 -14.46 0.64 -5.39
C GLN A 74 -14.07 0.87 -6.86
N ALA A 75 -12.77 0.96 -7.17
CA ALA A 75 -12.30 1.16 -8.54
C ALA A 75 -12.67 -0.03 -9.43
N PRO A 76 -13.39 0.20 -10.55
CA PRO A 76 -13.74 -0.86 -11.47
C PRO A 76 -12.51 -1.37 -12.24
N ASP A 77 -12.60 -2.60 -12.75
CA ASP A 77 -11.47 -3.33 -13.31
C ASP A 77 -10.88 -2.67 -14.57
N ASP A 78 -11.71 -1.95 -15.33
CA ASP A 78 -11.30 -1.17 -16.49
C ASP A 78 -10.39 0.00 -16.09
N ILE A 79 -10.72 0.68 -15.00
CA ILE A 79 -9.91 1.76 -14.43
C ILE A 79 -8.59 1.22 -13.88
N ILE A 80 -8.61 0.08 -13.16
CA ILE A 80 -7.38 -0.60 -12.70
C ILE A 80 -6.50 -1.00 -13.89
N THR A 81 -7.11 -1.53 -14.95
CA THR A 81 -6.40 -1.90 -16.17
C THR A 81 -5.75 -0.69 -16.83
N GLN A 82 -6.45 0.43 -16.92
CA GLN A 82 -5.91 1.65 -17.51
C GLN A 82 -4.79 2.26 -16.67
N ALA A 83 -4.94 2.29 -15.35
CA ALA A 83 -3.99 2.91 -14.43
C ALA A 83 -2.70 2.10 -14.25
N PHE A 84 -2.81 0.78 -14.10
CA PHE A 84 -1.70 -0.05 -13.64
C PHE A 84 -1.16 -1.07 -14.64
N ILE A 85 -2.00 -1.52 -15.58
CA ILE A 85 -1.65 -2.65 -16.46
C ILE A 85 -1.26 -2.16 -17.86
N LYS A 86 -2.03 -1.20 -18.39
CA LYS A 86 -1.78 -0.64 -19.72
C LYS A 86 -0.56 0.25 -19.72
N GLN A 87 -0.32 1.01 -18.67
CA GLN A 87 0.85 1.86 -18.59
C GLN A 87 2.10 1.02 -18.36
N ASN A 88 3.14 1.27 -19.14
CA ASN A 88 4.42 0.62 -18.99
C ASN A 88 5.44 1.63 -18.46
N TYR A 89 5.78 1.49 -17.18
CA TYR A 89 6.77 2.33 -16.53
C TYR A 89 8.04 1.54 -16.29
N GLN A 90 9.18 2.13 -16.64
CA GLN A 90 10.47 1.58 -16.23
C GLN A 90 11.03 2.45 -15.11
N LEU A 91 11.01 1.93 -13.89
CA LEU A 91 11.57 2.61 -12.73
C LEU A 91 13.10 2.66 -12.84
N GLU A 92 13.67 3.86 -12.86
CA GLU A 92 15.13 4.06 -12.82
C GLU A 92 15.62 4.25 -11.40
N ARG A 93 14.87 5.01 -10.58
CA ARG A 93 15.27 5.35 -9.22
C ARG A 93 14.06 5.53 -8.31
N TYR A 94 14.16 4.95 -7.13
CA TYR A 94 13.34 5.24 -5.97
C TYR A 94 14.24 5.81 -4.87
N SER A 95 13.84 6.90 -4.23
CA SER A 95 14.53 7.42 -3.05
C SER A 95 13.58 8.07 -2.08
N VAL A 96 13.67 7.69 -0.81
CA VAL A 96 13.01 8.41 0.29
C VAL A 96 13.72 9.75 0.49
N ILE A 97 12.95 10.83 0.44
CA ILE A 97 13.42 12.21 0.66
C ILE A 97 13.29 12.57 2.14
N GLU A 98 12.10 12.36 2.69
CA GLU A 98 11.78 12.73 4.06
C GLU A 98 10.94 11.64 4.70
N ARG A 99 11.25 11.36 5.97
CA ARG A 99 10.41 10.57 6.86
C ARG A 99 10.04 11.46 8.04
N ARG A 100 8.74 11.59 8.29
CA ARG A 100 8.22 12.33 9.43
C ARG A 100 7.33 11.44 10.28
N ASP A 101 7.85 11.03 11.42
CA ASP A 101 7.09 10.26 12.40
C ASP A 101 6.15 11.21 13.16
N ARG A 102 4.83 11.09 12.93
CA ARG A 102 3.80 11.87 13.65
C ARG A 102 3.52 11.25 15.01
N THR A 103 3.43 9.92 15.03
CA THR A 103 3.27 9.11 16.24
C THR A 103 4.04 7.80 16.07
N PRO A 104 4.23 6.99 17.13
CA PRO A 104 4.81 5.66 16.98
C PRO A 104 4.02 4.71 16.05
N ARG A 105 2.78 5.08 15.70
CA ARG A 105 1.90 4.32 14.82
C ARG A 105 1.59 5.03 13.51
N GLU A 106 2.15 6.21 13.26
CA GLU A 106 1.85 6.99 12.07
C GLU A 106 3.07 7.75 11.59
N THR A 107 3.41 7.56 10.32
CA THR A 107 4.57 8.13 9.66
C THR A 107 4.15 8.67 8.29
N GLU A 108 4.63 9.86 7.95
CA GLU A 108 4.58 10.39 6.59
C GLU A 108 5.90 10.09 5.88
N ILE A 109 5.82 9.61 4.65
CA ILE A 109 6.98 9.29 3.81
C ILE A 109 6.88 10.07 2.52
N THR A 110 7.80 11.02 2.34
CA THR A 110 8.00 11.70 1.06
C THR A 110 9.09 10.98 0.29
N PHE A 111 8.82 10.59 -0.95
CA PHE A 111 9.78 9.93 -1.82
C PHE A 111 9.74 10.51 -3.23
N SER A 112 10.87 10.37 -3.93
CA SER A 112 10.98 10.68 -5.34
C SER A 112 11.07 9.40 -6.18
N LEU A 113 10.35 9.40 -7.29
CA LEU A 113 10.53 8.43 -8.36
C LEU A 113 11.15 9.12 -9.57
N VAL A 114 12.08 8.42 -10.20
CA VAL A 114 12.52 8.71 -11.56
C VAL A 114 12.19 7.49 -12.40
N TYR A 115 11.40 7.67 -13.45
CA TYR A 115 10.97 6.59 -14.32
C TYR A 115 10.87 7.05 -15.77
N LEU A 116 10.97 6.08 -16.69
CA LEU A 116 10.66 6.26 -18.10
C LEU A 116 9.22 5.84 -18.34
N ASN A 117 8.44 6.70 -19.00
CA ASN A 117 7.09 6.36 -19.43
C ASN A 117 7.15 5.77 -20.85
N LEU A 118 7.12 4.44 -20.94
CA LEU A 118 7.13 3.73 -22.22
C LEU A 118 5.75 3.75 -22.92
N GLY A 119 4.75 4.35 -22.28
CA GLY A 119 3.38 4.43 -22.78
C GLY A 119 2.68 3.06 -22.82
N PRO A 120 1.51 2.96 -23.47
CA PRO A 120 0.77 1.71 -23.58
C PRO A 120 1.35 0.73 -24.61
N ASP A 121 2.23 1.19 -25.50
CA ASP A 121 2.87 0.34 -26.49
C ASP A 121 4.16 -0.28 -25.94
N LYS A 122 4.15 -1.60 -25.75
CA LYS A 122 5.31 -2.36 -25.23
C LYS A 122 6.50 -2.40 -26.18
N LYS A 123 6.40 -1.83 -27.38
CA LYS A 123 7.48 -1.78 -28.37
C LYS A 123 8.35 -0.52 -28.29
N VAL A 124 7.95 0.47 -27.48
CA VAL A 124 8.73 1.70 -27.30
C VAL A 124 10.07 1.36 -26.65
N LYS A 125 11.15 1.84 -27.25
CA LYS A 125 12.50 1.66 -26.71
C LYS A 125 12.70 2.63 -25.54
N PRO A 126 13.36 2.22 -24.44
CA PRO A 126 13.63 3.10 -23.30
C PRO A 126 14.35 4.41 -23.66
N ALA A 127 15.20 4.40 -24.71
CA ALA A 127 15.95 5.57 -25.14
C ALA A 127 15.07 6.71 -25.70
N ASP A 128 13.88 6.38 -26.21
CA ASP A 128 12.97 7.33 -26.85
C ASP A 128 11.85 7.79 -25.90
N ALA A 129 11.79 7.20 -24.70
CA ALA A 129 10.72 7.43 -23.75
C ALA A 129 10.97 8.68 -22.89
N PRO A 130 9.94 9.48 -22.62
CA PRO A 130 10.07 10.63 -21.73
C PRO A 130 10.42 10.17 -20.32
N ARG A 131 11.45 10.80 -19.77
CA ARG A 131 11.88 10.64 -18.39
C ARG A 131 11.09 11.61 -17.50
N THR A 132 10.45 11.07 -16.48
CA THR A 132 9.65 11.84 -15.53
C THR A 132 10.23 11.65 -14.13
N THR A 133 10.29 12.75 -13.38
CA THR A 133 10.58 12.76 -11.95
C THR A 133 9.34 13.21 -11.21
N THR A 134 8.89 12.41 -10.25
CA THR A 134 7.79 12.77 -9.35
C THR A 134 8.26 12.78 -7.90
N GLU A 135 7.57 13.54 -7.08
CA GLU A 135 7.73 13.57 -5.63
C GLU A 135 6.33 13.39 -5.03
N ASN A 136 6.20 12.42 -4.13
CA ASN A 136 4.92 12.08 -3.53
C ASN A 136 5.10 11.84 -2.04
N THR A 137 4.09 12.24 -1.27
CA THR A 137 4.03 11.99 0.17
C THR A 137 2.92 10.99 0.46
N LEU A 138 3.21 9.97 1.27
CA LEU A 138 2.23 8.99 1.71
C LEU A 138 2.09 9.03 3.22
N SER A 139 0.85 8.83 3.69
CA SER A 139 0.57 8.55 5.09
C SER A 139 0.57 7.04 5.31
N VAL A 140 1.43 6.57 6.21
CA VAL A 140 1.58 5.16 6.56
C VAL A 140 1.25 4.97 8.04
N VAL A 141 0.39 4.00 8.36
CA VAL A 141 -0.10 3.75 9.72
C VAL A 141 0.15 2.32 10.15
N LYS A 142 0.31 2.11 11.45
CA LYS A 142 0.51 0.80 12.06
C LYS A 142 -0.79 0.28 12.67
N GLU A 143 -1.35 -0.78 12.09
CA GLU A 143 -2.58 -1.45 12.53
C GLU A 143 -2.28 -2.93 12.80
N GLY A 144 -2.71 -3.46 13.94
CA GLY A 144 -2.50 -4.89 14.25
C GLY A 144 -1.03 -5.36 14.21
N GLY A 145 -0.07 -4.48 14.47
CA GLY A 145 1.37 -4.81 14.42
C GLY A 145 2.04 -4.62 13.05
N ALA A 146 1.27 -4.44 11.98
CA ALA A 146 1.75 -4.25 10.61
C ALA A 146 1.55 -2.83 10.11
N TRP A 147 2.38 -2.40 9.15
CA TRP A 147 2.27 -1.09 8.51
C TRP A 147 1.42 -1.13 7.24
N TYR A 148 0.64 -0.09 7.00
CA TYR A 148 -0.29 0.05 5.88
C TYR A 148 -0.26 1.46 5.32
N ILE A 149 -0.42 1.61 4.01
CA ILE A 149 -0.58 2.92 3.39
C ILE A 149 -2.04 3.34 3.56
N ARG A 150 -2.26 4.44 4.29
CA ARG A 150 -3.60 4.97 4.57
C ARG A 150 -4.08 5.92 3.48
N ASP A 151 -3.20 6.82 3.06
CA ASP A 151 -3.56 7.88 2.11
C ASP A 151 -2.36 8.41 1.32
N VAL A 152 -2.65 9.06 0.19
CA VAL A 152 -1.69 9.80 -0.63
C VAL A 152 -1.88 11.28 -0.35
N LEU A 153 -0.84 11.95 0.14
CA LEU A 153 -0.89 13.35 0.56
C LEU A 153 -0.32 14.25 -0.54
N GLY A 154 -1.13 15.18 -1.05
CA GLY A 154 -0.68 16.27 -1.92
C GLY A 154 -1.66 16.62 -3.06
N LYS A 155 -1.49 17.83 -3.63
CA LYS A 155 -2.29 18.34 -4.78
C LYS A 155 -1.66 18.07 -6.15
N LYS A 156 -0.43 17.55 -6.19
CA LYS A 156 0.39 17.36 -7.41
C LYS A 156 1.20 16.06 -7.37
N THR A 157 0.67 15.03 -6.73
CA THR A 157 1.30 13.71 -6.68
C THR A 157 1.03 13.00 -8.00
N SER A 158 1.77 13.36 -9.05
CA SER A 158 1.59 12.86 -10.41
C SER A 158 2.12 11.44 -10.64
N ILE A 159 2.23 10.63 -9.58
CA ILE A 159 1.69 9.28 -9.70
C ILE A 159 0.19 9.40 -9.45
N ASP A 160 -0.48 10.14 -10.34
CA ASP A 160 -1.91 10.00 -10.46
C ASP A 160 -2.07 8.53 -10.83
N PHE A 161 -2.46 7.72 -9.85
CA PHE A 161 -3.34 6.61 -10.19
C PHE A 161 -4.35 7.23 -11.13
N LEU A 162 -4.39 6.79 -12.38
CA LEU A 162 -5.30 7.28 -13.42
C LEU A 162 -6.76 6.93 -13.06
N LEU A 163 -7.14 7.10 -11.80
CA LEU A 163 -8.46 7.45 -11.34
C LEU A 163 -8.63 8.92 -11.74
N GLU A 164 -8.99 9.17 -13.00
CA GLU A 164 -9.54 10.46 -13.38
C GLU A 164 -10.60 10.89 -12.35
N GLU A 165 -10.88 12.20 -12.31
CA GLU A 165 -11.66 13.00 -11.34
C GLU A 165 -13.01 12.45 -10.81
N ASN A 166 -13.41 11.24 -11.18
CA ASN A 166 -14.59 10.49 -10.77
C ASN A 166 -14.48 9.79 -9.41
N ILE A 167 -13.29 9.70 -8.79
CA ILE A 167 -13.13 9.21 -7.40
C ILE A 167 -12.41 10.29 -6.57
N LYS A 168 -13.05 11.46 -6.41
CA LYS A 168 -12.65 12.39 -5.35
C LYS A 168 -13.02 11.77 -4.01
N ALA A 169 -12.06 11.13 -3.35
CA ALA A 169 -12.14 10.96 -1.91
C ALA A 169 -12.28 12.37 -1.31
N LYS A 170 -13.40 12.65 -0.65
CA LYS A 170 -13.49 13.86 0.17
C LYS A 170 -12.34 13.79 1.18
N PRO A 171 -11.54 14.85 1.34
CA PRO A 171 -10.60 14.92 2.44
C PRO A 171 -11.35 14.55 3.72
N GLY A 172 -10.82 13.60 4.49
CA GLY A 172 -11.33 13.37 5.84
C GLY A 172 -11.29 14.69 6.61
N PRO A 173 -12.18 14.90 7.60
CA PRO A 173 -12.24 16.14 8.34
C PRO A 173 -10.83 16.49 8.83
N GLY A 174 -10.33 17.62 8.35
CA GLY A 174 -9.04 18.13 8.78
C GLY A 174 -9.13 18.45 10.27
N ILE A 175 -8.07 18.16 11.00
CA ILE A 175 -7.98 18.38 12.46
C ILE A 175 -8.00 19.90 12.81
N ASP A 176 -8.15 20.77 11.81
CA ASP A 176 -8.27 22.23 11.97
C ASP A 176 -9.64 22.78 11.53
N GLU A 177 -10.62 21.92 11.23
CA GLU A 177 -12.00 22.35 11.03
C GLU A 177 -12.63 22.57 12.41
N PRO A 178 -12.99 23.81 12.81
CA PRO A 178 -13.62 24.03 14.10
C PRO A 178 -14.89 23.17 14.16
N GLU A 179 -15.04 22.42 15.27
CA GLU A 179 -16.25 21.65 15.56
C GLU A 179 -17.48 22.49 15.17
N PRO A 180 -18.41 21.94 14.36
CA PRO A 180 -19.68 22.59 14.16
C PRO A 180 -20.28 22.77 15.54
N ALA A 181 -20.56 24.02 15.91
CA ALA A 181 -21.22 24.35 17.16
C ALA A 181 -22.44 23.44 17.30
N GLU A 182 -22.41 22.60 18.31
CA GLU A 182 -23.51 21.75 18.74
C GLU A 182 -24.75 22.64 18.79
N GLU A 183 -25.69 22.43 17.87
CA GLU A 183 -26.97 23.13 17.87
C GLU A 183 -27.62 22.87 19.22
N ALA A 184 -27.64 23.91 20.05
CA ALA A 184 -28.30 23.89 21.34
C ALA A 184 -29.73 23.36 21.14
N PRO A 185 -30.19 22.39 21.96
CA PRO A 185 -31.56 21.93 21.87
C PRO A 185 -32.50 23.11 22.09
N ALA A 186 -33.47 23.25 21.18
CA ALA A 186 -34.52 24.24 21.25
C ALA A 186 -35.22 24.15 22.62
N THR A 187 -34.99 25.16 23.46
CA THR A 187 -35.77 25.38 24.66
C THR A 187 -37.20 25.74 24.25
N GLU A 188 -38.13 24.86 24.56
CA GLU A 188 -39.57 25.14 24.53
C GLU A 188 -39.86 26.40 25.38
N PRO A 189 -40.77 27.28 24.93
CA PRO A 189 -41.21 28.39 25.75
C PRO A 189 -42.08 27.85 26.90
N GLU A 190 -41.53 27.93 28.12
CA GLU A 190 -42.24 27.75 29.38
C GLU A 190 -43.36 28.80 29.45
N THR A 191 -44.60 28.37 29.21
CA THR A 191 -45.81 29.15 29.45
C THR A 191 -45.94 29.38 30.94
N ALA A 192 -45.75 30.64 31.35
CA ALA A 192 -45.92 31.11 32.71
C ALA A 192 -47.32 30.80 33.26
N ASP A 193 -47.35 30.17 34.44
CA ASP A 193 -48.55 30.01 35.26
C ASP A 193 -49.11 31.39 35.70
N PRO A 194 -50.45 31.54 35.76
CA PRO A 194 -51.08 32.76 36.23
C PRO A 194 -50.93 32.94 37.75
N VAL A 195 -50.33 34.07 38.13
CA VAL A 195 -50.24 34.57 39.51
C VAL A 195 -51.64 34.75 40.11
N ALA A 196 -51.88 34.07 41.23
CA ALA A 196 -53.07 34.26 42.06
C ALA A 196 -53.07 35.66 42.72
N PRO A 197 -54.23 36.34 42.83
CA PRO A 197 -54.32 37.63 43.51
C PRO A 197 -54.20 37.48 45.04
N ALA A 198 -53.44 38.39 45.64
CA ALA A 198 -53.22 38.48 47.08
C ALA A 198 -54.52 38.79 47.87
N PRO A 199 -54.63 38.33 49.13
CA PRO A 199 -55.73 38.73 50.01
C PRO A 199 -55.48 40.14 50.57
N ASN A 200 -56.51 41.00 50.52
CA ASN A 200 -56.53 42.29 51.21
C ASN A 200 -56.74 42.11 52.74
N PRO A 201 -56.19 43.03 53.56
CA PRO A 201 -56.47 43.10 55.00
C PRO A 201 -57.90 43.57 55.32
#